data_AF-A0A101I957-F1
#
_entry.id   AF-A0A101I957-F1
#
_cell.length_a   1.000
_cell.length_b   1.000
_cell.length_c   1.000
_cell.angle_alpha   90.00
_cell.angle_beta   90.00
_cell.angle_gamma   90.00
#
_symmetry.space_group_name_H-M   'P 1'
#
loop_
_entity.id
_entity.type
_entity.pdbx_description
1 polymer ?
#
loop_
_entity_poly.entity_id
_entity_poly.type
_entity_poly.pdbx_seq_one_letter_code
_entity_poly.pdbx_strand_id
1 'polypeptide(L)'
;MVVVSKEDLVAFKKMEIMSEISLLSEHTASFKKKYGCSFNQFNERIRESEEDYSSWDDFIEWKAYEEKINELRNLLETLNAEDIEVR
;
A
#
# COMPACT_ATOMS: atom_id res chain seq x y z
N MET A 1 19.87 30.43 -8.53
CA MET A 1 18.95 30.21 -7.40
C MET A 1 17.75 29.48 -7.96
N VAL A 2 17.53 28.21 -7.58
CA VAL A 2 16.36 27.46 -8.04
C VAL A 2 15.19 27.86 -7.14
N VAL A 3 14.10 28.33 -7.74
CA VAL A 3 12.85 28.63 -7.04
C VAL A 3 11.94 27.44 -7.31
N VAL A 4 11.62 26.68 -6.27
CA VAL A 4 10.70 25.53 -6.33
C VAL A 4 9.37 25.98 -5.75
N SER A 5 8.26 25.76 -6.47
CA SER A 5 6.94 26.12 -5.95
C SER A 5 6.43 25.06 -4.95
N LYS A 6 5.44 25.44 -4.14
CA LYS A 6 4.75 24.48 -3.27
C LYS A 6 4.08 23.37 -4.10
N GLU A 7 3.55 23.72 -5.27
CA GLU A 7 2.88 22.78 -6.17
C GLU A 7 3.88 21.75 -6.72
N ASP A 8 5.09 22.18 -7.07
CA ASP A 8 6.16 21.28 -7.53
C ASP A 8 6.53 20.26 -6.44
N LEU A 9 6.63 20.70 -5.18
CA LEU A 9 6.91 19.82 -4.04
C LEU A 9 5.77 18.82 -3.80
N VAL A 10 4.51 19.28 -3.88
CA VAL A 10 3.33 18.41 -3.75
C VAL A 10 3.28 17.38 -4.87
N ALA A 11 3.52 17.81 -6.12
CA ALA A 11 3.56 16.91 -7.27
C ALA A 11 4.64 15.83 -7.11
N PHE A 12 5.85 16.21 -6.68
CA PHE A 12 6.93 15.26 -6.40
C PHE A 12 6.53 14.27 -5.31
N LYS A 13 5.91 14.75 -4.21
CA LYS A 13 5.47 13.88 -3.12
C LYS A 13 4.40 12.90 -3.57
N LYS A 14 3.45 13.33 -4.39
CA LYS A 14 2.42 12.45 -4.99
C LYS A 14 3.08 11.35 -5.85
N MET A 15 4.07 11.69 -6.66
CA MET A 15 4.81 10.70 -7.47
C MET A 15 5.54 9.67 -6.60
N GLU A 16 6.20 10.10 -5.52
CA GLU A 16 6.88 9.21 -4.57
C GLU A 16 5.89 8.21 -3.96
N ILE A 17 4.75 8.72 -3.46
CA ILE A 17 3.69 7.89 -2.87
C ILE A 17 3.13 6.89 -3.90
N MET A 18 2.86 7.34 -5.12
CA MET A 18 2.36 6.47 -6.19
C MET A 18 3.36 5.36 -6.56
N SER A 19 4.66 5.68 -6.58
CA SER A 19 5.72 4.70 -6.83
C SER A 19 5.77 3.65 -5.71
N GLU A 20 5.67 4.07 -4.45
CA GLU A 20 5.67 3.16 -3.30
C GLU A 20 4.43 2.25 -3.31
N ILE A 21 3.24 2.80 -3.61
CA ILE A 21 2.01 2.01 -3.78
C ILE A 21 2.19 0.96 -4.89
N SER A 22 2.79 1.33 -6.02
CA SER A 22 3.01 0.40 -7.14
C SER A 22 3.90 -0.77 -6.71
N LEU A 23 5.01 -0.48 -6.04
CA LEU A 23 5.94 -1.51 -5.56
C LEU A 23 5.26 -2.47 -4.57
N LEU A 24 4.58 -1.93 -3.55
CA LEU A 24 3.86 -2.76 -2.58
C LEU A 24 2.73 -3.57 -3.23
N SER A 25 2.07 -3.00 -4.25
CA SER A 25 1.04 -3.72 -5.01
C SER A 25 1.61 -4.92 -5.76
N GLU A 26 2.84 -4.84 -6.29
CA GLU A 26 3.53 -5.98 -6.90
C GLU A 26 3.89 -7.07 -5.89
N HIS A 27 4.32 -6.67 -4.68
CA HIS A 27 4.56 -7.61 -3.58
C HIS A 27 3.28 -8.34 -3.18
N THR A 28 2.17 -7.62 -2.96
CA THR A 28 0.87 -8.25 -2.65
C THR A 28 0.37 -9.13 -3.80
N ALA A 29 0.61 -8.76 -5.06
CA ALA A 29 0.27 -9.60 -6.22
C ALA A 29 1.07 -10.92 -6.24
N SER A 30 2.32 -10.90 -5.79
CA SER A 30 3.16 -12.09 -5.66
C SER A 30 2.58 -13.06 -4.62
N PHE A 31 2.09 -12.56 -3.48
CA PHE A 31 1.38 -13.38 -2.50
C PHE A 31 0.06 -13.94 -3.03
N LYS A 32 -0.75 -13.12 -3.72
CA LYS A 32 -1.98 -13.58 -4.38
C LYS A 32 -1.70 -14.72 -5.35
N LYS A 33 -0.60 -14.64 -6.10
CA LYS A 33 -0.15 -15.70 -7.00
C LYS A 33 0.34 -16.95 -6.25
N LYS A 34 1.10 -16.77 -5.15
CA LYS A 34 1.61 -17.86 -4.30
C LYS A 34 0.48 -18.69 -3.69
N TYR A 35 -0.55 -18.04 -3.17
CA TYR A 35 -1.65 -18.71 -2.44
C TYR A 35 -2.92 -18.94 -3.27
N GLY A 36 -3.02 -18.31 -4.45
CA GLY A 36 -4.17 -18.43 -5.35
C GLY A 36 -5.45 -17.81 -4.80
N CYS A 37 -5.35 -16.89 -3.84
CA CYS A 37 -6.51 -16.27 -3.19
C CYS A 37 -6.23 -14.79 -2.86
N SER A 38 -7.28 -14.07 -2.46
CA SER A 38 -7.15 -12.72 -1.91
C SER A 38 -6.65 -12.75 -0.46
N PHE A 39 -6.15 -11.61 0.05
CA PHE A 39 -5.69 -11.49 1.43
C PHE A 39 -6.77 -11.89 2.44
N ASN A 40 -8.02 -11.47 2.21
CA ASN A 40 -9.14 -11.80 3.10
C ASN A 40 -9.38 -13.31 3.18
N GLN A 41 -9.36 -13.99 2.03
CA GLN A 41 -9.50 -15.44 1.98
C GLN A 41 -8.30 -16.16 2.60
N PHE A 42 -7.10 -15.59 2.46
CA PHE A 42 -5.90 -16.11 3.11
C PHE A 42 -5.97 -15.97 4.64
N ASN A 43 -6.46 -14.84 5.13
CA ASN A 43 -6.69 -14.58 6.56
C ASN A 43 -7.71 -15.56 7.17
N GLU A 44 -8.77 -15.93 6.44
CA GLU A 44 -9.72 -16.96 6.90
C GLU A 44 -9.04 -18.34 6.93
N ARG A 45 -8.35 -18.71 5.85
CA ARG A 45 -7.65 -19.99 5.74
C ARG A 45 -6.61 -20.17 6.85
N ILE A 46 -5.83 -19.15 7.17
CA ILE A 46 -4.73 -19.27 8.14
C ILE A 46 -5.24 -19.48 9.57
N ARG A 47 -6.46 -19.01 9.88
CA ARG A 47 -7.11 -19.22 11.18
C ARG A 47 -7.68 -20.63 11.34
N GLU A 48 -8.02 -21.28 10.23
CA GLU A 48 -8.59 -22.63 10.20
C GLU A 48 -7.55 -23.73 9.97
N SER A 49 -6.32 -23.36 9.59
CA SER A 49 -5.22 -24.28 9.29
C SER A 49 -4.40 -24.63 10.53
N GLU A 50 -3.71 -25.78 10.51
CA GLU A 50 -2.65 -26.06 11.48
C GLU A 50 -1.55 -24.99 11.41
N GLU A 51 -0.93 -24.68 12.56
CA GLU A 51 0.09 -23.64 12.67
C GLU A 51 1.32 -23.96 11.80
N ASP A 52 1.36 -23.38 10.61
CA ASP A 52 2.54 -23.33 9.75
C ASP A 52 3.21 -21.96 9.88
N TYR A 53 4.36 -21.91 10.55
CA TYR A 53 5.13 -20.69 10.77
C TYR A 53 5.46 -19.95 9.46
N SER A 54 5.73 -20.68 8.37
CA SER A 54 6.01 -20.04 7.08
C SER A 54 4.79 -19.26 6.57
N SER A 55 3.62 -19.88 6.61
CA SER A 55 2.38 -19.22 6.19
C SER A 55 2.03 -18.03 7.10
N TRP A 56 2.35 -18.11 8.39
CA TRP A 56 2.14 -17.01 9.33
C TRP A 56 3.09 -15.82 9.07
N ASP A 57 4.35 -16.08 8.75
CA ASP A 57 5.30 -15.03 8.35
C ASP A 57 4.82 -14.32 7.08
N ASP A 58 4.42 -15.09 6.06
CA ASP A 58 3.86 -14.58 4.81
C ASP A 58 2.57 -13.77 5.07
N PHE A 59 1.72 -14.20 6.01
CA PHE A 59 0.52 -13.46 6.40
C PHE A 59 0.84 -12.11 7.04
N ILE A 60 1.79 -12.08 7.97
CA ILE A 60 2.19 -10.85 8.67
C ILE A 60 2.78 -9.86 7.66
N GLU A 61 3.66 -10.32 6.77
CA GLU A 61 4.26 -9.49 5.74
C GLU A 61 3.20 -8.94 4.78
N TRP A 62 2.31 -9.79 4.26
CA TRP A 62 1.26 -9.35 3.36
C TRP A 62 0.30 -8.36 4.06
N LYS A 63 -0.07 -8.62 5.31
CA LYS A 63 -0.91 -7.71 6.09
C LYS A 63 -0.27 -6.32 6.22
N ALA A 64 1.02 -6.27 6.54
CA ALA A 64 1.75 -5.02 6.66
C ALA A 64 1.76 -4.23 5.34
N TYR A 65 1.90 -4.92 4.20
CA TYR A 65 1.82 -4.27 2.88
C TYR A 65 0.43 -3.73 2.56
N GLU A 66 -0.65 -4.47 2.85
CA GLU A 66 -2.02 -3.99 2.63
C GLU A 66 -2.32 -2.77 3.52
N GLU A 67 -1.89 -2.78 4.79
CA GLU A 67 -2.03 -1.64 5.71
C GLU A 67 -1.25 -0.43 5.19
N LYS A 68 0.01 -0.62 4.78
CA LYS A 68 0.84 0.46 4.25
C LYS A 68 0.28 1.07 2.97
N ILE A 69 -0.24 0.24 2.04
CA ILE A 69 -0.92 0.72 0.83
C ILE A 69 -2.12 1.59 1.20
N ASN A 70 -2.90 1.18 2.21
CA ASN A 70 -4.06 1.94 2.65
C ASN A 70 -3.67 3.30 3.26
N GLU A 71 -2.64 3.34 4.08
CA GLU A 71 -2.08 4.60 4.63
C GLU A 71 -1.62 5.55 3.52
N LEU A 72 -0.87 5.04 2.55
CA LEU A 72 -0.36 5.82 1.42
C LEU A 72 -1.50 6.35 0.54
N ARG A 73 -2.56 5.58 0.33
CA ARG A 73 -3.77 6.03 -0.38
C ARG A 73 -4.48 7.16 0.36
N ASN A 74 -4.67 7.03 1.66
CA ASN A 74 -5.29 8.09 2.48
C ASN A 74 -4.45 9.39 2.46
N LEU A 75 -3.11 9.26 2.49
CA LEU A 75 -2.21 10.40 2.37
C LEU A 75 -2.34 11.06 0.99
N LEU A 76 -2.40 10.26 -0.09
CA LEU A 76 -2.58 10.76 -1.44
C LEU A 76 -3.92 11.50 -1.62
N GLU A 77 -5.00 10.98 -1.03
CA GLU A 77 -6.31 11.64 -1.02
C GLU A 77 -6.28 12.97 -0.28
N THR A 78 -5.60 13.04 0.87
CA THR A 78 -5.44 14.28 1.64
C THR A 78 -4.68 15.33 0.83
N LEU A 79 -3.57 14.95 0.19
CA LEU A 79 -2.79 15.83 -0.70
C LEU A 79 -3.56 16.27 -1.95
N ASN A 80 -4.58 15.52 -2.37
CA ASN A 80 -5.47 15.92 -3.45
C ASN A 80 -6.57 16.87 -2.96
N ALA A 81 -7.13 16.65 -1.77
CA ALA A 81 -8.14 17.51 -1.18
C ALA A 81 -7.61 18.92 -0.86
N GLU A 82 -6.38 19.03 -0.33
CA GLU A 82 -5.70 20.31 -0.08
C GLU A 82 -5.43 21.11 -1.37
N ASP A 83 -5.36 20.43 -2.52
CA ASP A 83 -5.20 21.06 -3.84
C ASP A 83 -6.54 21.61 -4.38
N ILE A 84 -7.67 21.07 -3.87
CA ILE A 84 -9.04 21.42 -4.29
C ILE A 84 -9.63 22.56 -3.42
N GLU A 85 -9.08 22.85 -2.23
CA GLU A 85 -9.44 24.06 -1.44
C GLU A 85 -8.91 25.34 -2.10
N VAL A 86 -9.47 25.67 -3.26
CA VAL A 86 -9.37 26.98 -3.90
C VAL A 86 -10.63 27.77 -3.53
N ARG A 87 -10.62 28.44 -2.37
CA ARG A 87 -11.33 29.70 -2.10
C ARG A 87 -10.97 30.36 -0.78
#